data_AF-F4CTL4-F1
#
_entry.id   AF-F4CTL4-F1
#
_cell.length_a   1.000
_cell.length_b   1.000
_cell.length_c   1.000
_cell.angle_alpha   90.00
_cell.angle_beta   90.00
_cell.angle_gamma   90.00
#
_symmetry.space_group_name_H-M   'P 1'
#
loop_
_entity.id
_entity.type
_entity.pdbx_description
1 polymer ?
#
loop_
_entity_poly.entity_id
_entity_poly.type
_entity_poly.pdbx_seq_one_letter_code
_entity_poly.pdbx_strand_id
1 'polypeptide(L)'
;MAPAGHVHGGIVRRAGVRESLYDPDVALNENDLGRTDGLPLTEEQRDELVARQRRLDEARAAVDAAQRERDAYLIELDDAGVATTELARALGLHRANVEHVLTDHRKTEVAQRLAEEAPRAATQAALDRAQARVDQAWEEPSE
;
A
#
# COMPACT_ATOMS: atom_id res chain seq x y z
N MET A 1 -53.34 4.72 43.99
CA MET A 1 -54.22 3.54 44.10
C MET A 1 -54.61 3.10 42.70
N ALA A 2 -54.30 1.87 42.31
CA ALA A 2 -54.91 1.19 41.17
C ALA A 2 -55.78 0.03 41.71
N PRO A 3 -56.85 -0.34 41.00
CA PRO A 3 -56.97 -1.71 40.47
C PRO A 3 -57.49 -1.69 39.01
N ALA A 4 -56.99 -2.49 38.05
CA ALA A 4 -57.01 -3.96 37.87
C ALA A 4 -58.38 -4.54 37.42
N GLY A 5 -58.38 -5.31 36.31
CA GLY A 5 -59.48 -6.17 35.82
C GLY A 5 -59.83 -5.95 34.33
N HIS A 6 -59.39 -6.69 33.28
CA HIS A 6 -59.60 -8.13 32.94
C HIS A 6 -61.11 -8.50 32.93
N VAL A 7 -61.78 -9.11 31.92
CA VAL A 7 -61.46 -9.77 30.64
C VAL A 7 -62.77 -9.98 29.83
N HIS A 8 -62.62 -10.39 28.56
CA HIS A 8 -63.44 -11.40 27.83
C HIS A 8 -64.74 -11.00 27.10
N GLY A 9 -64.75 -11.35 25.82
CA GLY A 9 -65.85 -12.12 25.23
C GLY A 9 -66.55 -11.48 24.04
N GLY A 10 -66.29 -11.96 22.82
CA GLY A 10 -67.16 -11.63 21.69
C GLY A 10 -66.60 -11.91 20.30
N ILE A 11 -66.15 -13.14 20.04
CA ILE A 11 -65.92 -13.60 18.67
C ILE A 11 -67.28 -13.73 17.99
N VAL A 12 -67.57 -12.90 16.98
CA VAL A 12 -68.53 -13.25 15.93
C VAL A 12 -67.74 -13.58 14.68
N ARG A 13 -67.65 -14.88 14.42
CA ARG A 13 -67.10 -15.44 13.18
C ARG A 13 -68.08 -15.09 12.06
N ARG A 14 -67.61 -14.36 11.04
CA ARG A 14 -68.11 -14.58 9.68
C ARG A 14 -66.97 -15.23 8.90
N ALA A 15 -67.26 -16.40 8.39
CA ALA A 15 -66.34 -17.32 7.75
C ALA A 15 -65.73 -16.72 6.49
N GLY A 16 -64.46 -17.05 6.25
CA GLY A 16 -63.80 -16.89 4.97
C GLY A 16 -62.40 -16.31 5.09
N VAL A 17 -61.41 -17.20 5.16
CA VAL A 17 -59.96 -16.96 4.97
C VAL A 17 -59.19 -16.42 6.19
N ARG A 18 -58.66 -17.34 6.99
CA ARG A 18 -57.43 -17.13 7.75
C ARG A 18 -56.32 -17.91 7.05
N GLU A 19 -55.38 -17.19 6.47
CA GLU A 19 -54.01 -17.67 6.26
C GLU A 19 -53.14 -16.41 6.35
N SER A 20 -52.71 -16.10 7.58
CA SER A 20 -51.36 -16.32 8.09
C SER A 20 -50.56 -15.03 7.98
N LEU A 21 -50.51 -14.33 9.12
CA LEU A 21 -49.57 -13.26 9.41
C LEU A 21 -48.15 -13.86 9.40
N TYR A 22 -47.47 -13.74 8.27
CA TYR A 22 -46.02 -13.77 8.18
C TYR A 22 -45.66 -12.92 6.96
N ASP A 23 -45.28 -11.67 7.22
CA ASP A 23 -44.51 -10.86 6.28
C ASP A 23 -43.08 -10.82 6.83
N PRO A 24 -42.25 -11.85 6.59
CA PRO A 24 -40.86 -11.78 6.93
C PRO A 24 -40.14 -11.08 5.78
N ASP A 25 -39.44 -10.01 6.12
CA ASP A 25 -38.26 -9.59 5.37
C ASP A 25 -38.50 -8.98 3.99
N VAL A 26 -39.21 -7.85 3.95
CA VAL A 26 -38.65 -6.72 3.19
C VAL A 26 -38.15 -5.70 4.20
N ALA A 27 -37.06 -6.07 4.86
CA ALA A 27 -36.09 -5.08 5.29
C ALA A 27 -35.78 -4.24 4.04
N LEU A 28 -36.20 -2.98 4.06
CA LEU A 28 -35.74 -1.95 3.14
C LEU A 28 -34.21 -1.93 3.25
N ASN A 29 -33.57 -2.69 2.38
CA ASN A 29 -32.14 -2.75 2.26
C ASN A 29 -31.71 -1.41 1.67
N GLU A 30 -31.35 -0.47 2.54
CA GLU A 30 -30.70 0.80 2.17
C GLU A 30 -29.31 0.60 1.50
N ASN A 31 -28.98 -0.61 1.01
CA ASN A 31 -27.81 -0.88 0.18
C ASN A 31 -28.05 -0.71 -1.33
N ASP A 32 -29.22 -0.24 -1.77
CA ASP A 32 -29.41 0.19 -3.14
C ASP A 32 -28.79 1.59 -3.38
N LEU A 33 -27.46 1.68 -3.20
CA LEU A 33 -26.66 2.57 -4.05
C LEU A 33 -26.74 1.99 -5.46
N GLY A 34 -27.88 2.28 -6.11
CA GLY A 34 -28.30 1.70 -7.38
C GLY A 34 -27.16 1.65 -8.37
N ARG A 35 -26.59 0.46 -8.53
CA ARG A 35 -25.89 0.07 -9.75
C ARG A 35 -26.98 -0.06 -10.79
N THR A 36 -27.40 1.07 -11.34
CA THR A 36 -28.09 1.06 -12.62
C THR A 36 -27.11 0.42 -13.60
N ASP A 37 -27.53 -0.67 -14.24
CA ASP A 37 -26.80 -1.22 -15.37
C ASP A 37 -26.71 -0.12 -16.43
N GLY A 38 -25.60 0.61 -16.43
CA GLY A 38 -25.39 1.75 -17.30
C GLY A 38 -25.48 1.30 -18.74
N LEU A 39 -26.22 2.05 -19.57
CA LEU A 39 -26.22 1.86 -21.01
C LEU A 39 -24.77 1.76 -21.51
N PRO A 40 -24.47 0.85 -22.47
CA PRO A 40 -23.12 0.71 -22.98
C PRO A 40 -22.64 2.06 -23.54
N LEU A 41 -21.42 2.46 -23.18
CA LEU A 41 -20.81 3.70 -23.65
C LEU A 41 -20.82 3.75 -25.18
N THR A 42 -21.16 4.92 -25.73
CA THR A 42 -20.98 5.17 -27.16
C THR A 42 -19.50 5.09 -27.52
N GLU A 43 -19.18 4.87 -28.80
CA GLU A 43 -17.79 4.83 -29.27
C GLU A 43 -17.05 6.13 -28.92
N GLU A 44 -17.68 7.27 -29.18
CA GLU A 44 -17.14 8.59 -28.81
C GLU A 44 -16.87 8.73 -27.31
N GLN A 45 -17.74 8.21 -26.45
CA GLN A 45 -17.54 8.24 -24.99
C GLN A 45 -16.39 7.34 -24.55
N ARG A 46 -16.21 6.18 -25.20
CA ARG A 46 -15.08 5.29 -24.93
C ARG A 46 -13.76 5.95 -25.36
N ASP A 47 -13.73 6.54 -26.55
CA ASP A 47 -12.53 7.20 -27.07
C ASP A 47 -12.12 8.40 -26.20
N GLU A 48 -13.08 9.22 -25.77
CA GLU A 48 -12.79 10.32 -24.84
C GLU A 48 -12.29 9.81 -23.48
N LEU A 49 -12.82 8.69 -22.97
CA LEU A 49 -12.35 8.10 -21.72
C LEU A 49 -10.90 7.61 -21.85
N VAL A 50 -10.56 6.95 -22.96
CA VAL A 50 -9.18 6.55 -23.27
C VAL A 50 -8.26 7.76 -23.39
N ALA A 51 -8.70 8.82 -24.08
CA ALA A 51 -7.93 10.06 -24.21
C ALA A 51 -7.72 10.78 -22.86
N ARG A 52 -8.70 10.74 -21.96
CA ARG A 52 -8.55 11.25 -20.58
C ARG A 52 -7.59 10.41 -19.77
N GLN A 53 -7.71 9.08 -19.85
CA GLN A 53 -6.81 8.16 -19.15
C GLN A 53 -5.36 8.39 -19.58
N ARG A 54 -5.12 8.50 -20.90
CA ARG A 54 -3.79 8.80 -21.42
C ARG A 54 -3.22 10.12 -20.88
N ARG A 55 -4.02 11.20 -20.87
CA ARG A 55 -3.60 12.49 -20.31
C ARG A 55 -3.29 12.40 -18.81
N LEU A 56 -4.06 11.61 -18.07
CA LEU A 56 -3.80 11.36 -16.64
C LEU A 56 -2.50 10.58 -16.43
N ASP A 57 -2.22 9.58 -17.26
CA ASP A 57 -0.99 8.80 -17.16
C ASP A 57 0.24 9.64 -17.54
N GLU A 58 0.13 10.47 -18.58
CA GLU A 58 1.17 11.44 -18.94
C GLU A 58 1.42 12.45 -17.80
N ALA A 59 0.37 12.97 -17.17
CA ALA A 59 0.48 13.88 -16.03
C ALA A 59 1.10 13.19 -14.80
N ARG A 60 0.75 11.94 -14.52
CA ARG A 60 1.35 11.14 -13.44
C ARG A 60 2.83 10.93 -13.69
N ALA A 61 3.22 10.53 -14.90
CA ALA A 61 4.61 10.34 -15.26
C ALA A 61 5.43 11.62 -15.10
N ALA A 62 4.86 12.79 -15.43
CA ALA A 62 5.51 14.09 -15.23
C ALA A 62 5.69 14.42 -13.74
N VAL A 63 4.69 14.14 -12.90
CA VAL A 63 4.79 14.32 -11.44
C VAL A 63 5.86 13.39 -10.85
N ASP A 64 5.89 12.12 -11.27
CA ASP A 64 6.88 11.15 -10.80
C ASP A 64 8.30 11.53 -11.24
N ALA A 65 8.46 12.15 -12.41
CA ALA A 65 9.75 12.68 -12.86
C ALA A 65 10.18 13.86 -11.99
N ALA A 66 9.30 14.84 -11.76
CA ALA A 66 9.61 16.00 -10.92
C ALA A 66 9.91 15.61 -9.46
N GLN A 67 9.23 14.60 -8.92
CA GLN A 67 9.53 14.06 -7.59
C GLN A 67 10.92 13.43 -7.54
N ARG A 68 11.30 12.64 -8.55
CA ARG A 68 12.64 12.05 -8.64
C ARG A 68 13.73 13.13 -8.74
N GLU A 69 13.52 14.18 -9.53
CA GLU A 69 14.45 15.30 -9.63
C GLU A 69 14.61 16.03 -8.28
N ARG A 70 13.50 16.30 -7.59
CA ARG A 70 13.54 16.89 -6.24
C ARG A 70 14.31 16.01 -5.26
N ASP A 71 14.04 14.71 -5.26
CA ASP A 71 14.66 13.78 -4.32
C ASP A 71 16.17 13.64 -4.58
N ALA A 72 16.59 13.63 -5.86
CA ALA A 72 18.00 13.70 -6.24
C ALA A 72 18.67 14.99 -5.72
N TYR A 73 18.00 16.14 -5.88
CA TYR A 73 18.51 17.41 -5.38
C TYR A 73 18.60 17.45 -3.84
N LEU A 74 17.67 16.82 -3.12
CA LEU A 74 17.75 16.68 -1.67
C LEU A 74 18.99 15.90 -1.23
N ILE A 75 19.33 14.83 -1.95
CA ILE A 75 20.51 14.01 -1.69
C ILE A 75 21.79 14.83 -1.92
N GLU A 76 21.89 15.52 -3.06
CA GLU A 76 23.07 16.36 -3.37
C GLU A 76 23.35 17.42 -2.28
N LEU A 77 22.29 18.02 -1.72
CA LEU A 77 22.44 19.00 -0.65
C LEU A 77 22.78 18.36 0.70
N ASP A 78 22.27 17.17 1.00
CA ASP A 78 22.65 16.39 2.20
C ASP A 78 24.13 15.99 2.14
N ASP A 79 24.60 15.54 0.97
CA ASP A 79 26.01 15.23 0.72
C ASP A 79 26.92 16.48 0.84
N ALA A 80 26.40 17.65 0.48
CA ALA A 80 27.06 18.94 0.71
C ALA A 80 27.06 19.39 2.19
N GLY A 81 26.42 18.63 3.08
CA GLY A 81 26.38 18.88 4.52
C GLY A 81 25.28 19.85 4.98
N VAL A 82 24.28 20.14 4.13
CA VAL A 82 23.16 21.01 4.50
C VAL A 82 22.23 20.28 5.47
N ALA A 83 21.91 20.94 6.59
CA ALA A 83 21.06 20.32 7.62
C ALA A 83 19.63 20.08 7.10
N THR A 84 19.05 18.93 7.45
CA THR A 84 17.70 18.52 7.00
C THR A 84 16.60 19.55 7.33
N THR A 85 16.71 20.26 8.45
CA THR A 85 15.78 21.34 8.83
C THR A 85 15.89 22.54 7.89
N GLU A 86 17.10 22.85 7.43
CA GLU A 86 17.36 23.93 6.48
C GLU A 86 16.83 23.57 5.09
N LEU A 87 17.06 22.33 4.63
CA LEU A 87 16.47 21.80 3.39
C LEU A 87 14.95 21.91 3.39
N ALA A 88 14.31 21.40 4.44
CA ALA A 88 12.86 21.43 4.59
C ALA A 88 12.32 22.86 4.53
N ARG A 89 12.97 23.80 5.22
CA ARG A 89 12.59 25.21 5.23
C ARG A 89 12.78 25.87 3.87
N ALA A 90 13.92 25.67 3.21
CA ALA A 90 14.26 26.30 1.94
C ALA A 90 13.33 25.85 0.80
N LEU A 91 12.92 24.58 0.82
CA LEU A 91 12.10 23.98 -0.22
C LEU A 91 10.60 23.96 0.12
N GLY A 92 10.21 24.50 1.28
CA GLY A 92 8.81 24.50 1.73
C GLY A 92 8.25 23.08 1.94
N LEU A 93 9.11 22.13 2.32
CA LEU A 93 8.75 20.73 2.53
C LEU A 93 8.53 20.44 4.02
N HIS A 94 7.72 19.42 4.30
CA HIS A 94 7.67 18.85 5.63
C HIS A 94 8.99 18.15 5.96
N ARG A 95 9.58 18.48 7.12
CA ARG A 95 10.82 17.88 7.59
C ARG A 95 10.79 16.34 7.57
N ALA A 96 9.68 15.75 7.98
CA ALA A 96 9.49 14.30 7.96
C ALA A 96 9.63 13.69 6.56
N ASN A 97 9.18 14.39 5.51
CA ASN A 97 9.31 13.90 4.14
C ASN A 97 10.77 13.94 3.68
N VAL A 98 11.49 15.00 4.01
CA VAL A 98 12.93 15.10 3.70
C VAL A 98 13.71 14.02 4.44
N GLU A 99 13.46 13.84 5.74
CA GLU A 99 14.07 12.78 6.54
C GLU A 99 13.82 11.39 5.97
N HIS A 100 12.59 11.13 5.50
CA HIS A 100 12.23 9.85 4.91
C HIS A 100 13.02 9.57 3.63
N VAL A 101 13.06 10.53 2.69
CA VAL A 101 13.82 10.42 1.44
C VAL A 101 15.30 10.14 1.71
N LEU A 102 15.92 10.93 2.58
CA LEU A 102 17.34 10.78 2.91
C LEU A 102 17.64 9.46 3.63
N THR A 103 16.75 9.04 4.53
CA THR A 103 16.90 7.76 5.24
C THR A 103 16.82 6.58 4.27
N ASP A 104 15.86 6.60 3.36
CA ASP A 104 15.67 5.52 2.41
C ASP A 104 16.81 5.47 1.40
N HIS A 105 17.30 6.62 0.94
CA HIS A 105 18.51 6.70 0.11
C HIS A 105 19.71 6.02 0.79
N ARG A 106 20.04 6.39 2.03
CA ARG A 106 21.16 5.79 2.78
C ARG A 106 20.99 4.28 2.97
N LYS A 107 19.77 3.80 3.23
CA LYS A 107 19.49 2.35 3.31
C LYS A 107 19.78 1.66 1.99
N THR A 108 19.36 2.26 0.86
CA THR A 108 19.63 1.72 -0.47
C THR A 108 21.13 1.69 -0.77
N GLU A 109 21.89 2.73 -0.45
CA GLU A 109 23.34 2.74 -0.63
C GLU A 109 24.06 1.67 0.21
N VAL A 110 23.64 1.49 1.47
CA VAL A 110 24.18 0.43 2.32
C VAL A 110 23.85 -0.94 1.73
N ALA A 111 22.61 -1.16 1.27
CA ALA A 111 22.22 -2.42 0.64
C ALA A 111 23.00 -2.71 -0.64
N GLN A 112 23.27 -1.68 -1.47
CA GLN A 112 24.08 -1.82 -2.68
C GLN A 112 25.53 -2.19 -2.35
N ARG A 113 26.17 -1.48 -1.42
CA ARG A 113 27.53 -1.82 -0.96
C ARG A 113 27.62 -3.25 -0.42
N LEU A 114 26.66 -3.65 0.40
CA LEU A 114 26.60 -5.02 0.92
C LEU A 114 26.44 -6.06 -0.18
N ALA A 115 25.62 -5.79 -1.20
CA ALA A 115 25.44 -6.68 -2.34
C ALA A 115 26.73 -6.84 -3.18
N GLU A 116 27.54 -5.79 -3.28
CA GLU A 116 28.83 -5.83 -4.00
C GLU A 116 29.95 -6.49 -3.18
N GLU A 117 29.96 -6.30 -1.86
CA GLU A 117 31.00 -6.80 -0.96
C GLU A 117 30.79 -8.26 -0.57
N ALA A 118 29.54 -8.71 -0.42
CA ALA A 118 29.22 -10.06 0.05
C ALA A 118 29.84 -11.18 -0.81
N PRO A 119 29.83 -11.13 -2.16
CA PRO A 119 30.49 -12.14 -2.98
C PRO A 119 32.01 -12.16 -2.78
N ARG A 120 32.65 -10.99 -2.72
CA ARG A 120 34.11 -10.89 -2.51
C ARG A 120 34.52 -11.45 -1.16
N ALA A 121 33.78 -11.10 -0.10
CA ALA A 121 33.99 -11.62 1.24
C ALA A 121 33.80 -13.15 1.30
N ALA A 122 32.78 -13.68 0.62
CA ALA A 122 32.54 -15.12 0.55
C ALA A 122 33.67 -15.88 -0.17
N THR A 123 34.18 -15.33 -1.28
CA THR A 123 35.32 -15.90 -2.02
C THR A 123 36.59 -15.86 -1.18
N GLN A 124 36.88 -14.74 -0.53
CA GLN A 124 38.07 -14.62 0.33
C GLN A 124 38.01 -15.64 1.48
N ALA A 125 36.87 -15.76 2.16
CA ALA A 125 36.70 -16.76 3.22
C ALA A 125 36.85 -18.20 2.71
N ALA A 126 36.51 -18.48 1.45
CA ALA A 126 36.73 -19.79 0.85
C ALA A 126 38.21 -20.06 0.58
N LEU A 127 38.95 -19.05 0.11
CA LEU A 127 40.40 -19.11 -0.08
C LEU A 127 41.13 -19.31 1.25
N ASP A 128 40.76 -18.54 2.27
CA ASP A 128 41.36 -18.65 3.61
C ASP A 128 41.16 -20.06 4.20
N ARG A 129 39.97 -20.64 4.03
CA ARG A 129 39.69 -22.04 4.43
C ARG A 129 40.49 -23.05 3.61
N ALA A 130 40.72 -22.80 2.32
CA ALA A 130 41.53 -23.69 1.48
C ALA A 130 43.00 -23.63 1.89
N GLN A 131 43.54 -22.44 2.15
CA GLN A 131 44.90 -22.24 2.62
C GLN A 131 45.13 -22.90 3.97
N ALA A 132 44.20 -22.74 4.92
CA ALA A 132 44.30 -23.38 6.23
C ALA A 132 44.40 -24.91 6.14
N ARG A 133 43.72 -25.54 5.17
CA ARG A 133 43.83 -27.00 4.92
C ARG A 133 45.17 -27.39 4.32
N VAL A 134 45.72 -26.56 3.44
CA VAL A 134 47.05 -26.78 2.85
C VAL A 134 48.11 -26.68 3.95
N ASP A 135 48.05 -25.64 4.77
CA ASP A 135 49.00 -25.44 5.87
C ASP A 135 48.94 -26.61 6.87
N GLN A 136 47.73 -27.07 7.23
CA GLN A 136 47.55 -28.25 8.08
C GLN A 136 48.16 -29.52 7.46
N ALA A 137 47.97 -29.76 6.16
CA ALA A 137 48.53 -30.92 5.48
C ALA A 137 50.07 -30.89 5.36
N TRP A 138 50.69 -29.71 5.45
CA TRP A 138 52.14 -29.55 5.48
C TRP A 138 52.73 -29.74 6.88
N GLU A 139 51.98 -29.41 7.94
CA GLU A 139 52.40 -29.62 9.33
C GLU A 139 52.23 -31.08 9.80
N GLU A 140 51.32 -31.84 9.19
CA GLU A 140 51.16 -33.28 9.37
C GLU A 140 51.73 -34.05 8.15
N PRO A 141 53.07 -34.23 8.02
CA PRO A 141 53.60 -35.09 6.98
C PRO A 141 53.08 -36.50 7.20
N SER A 142 52.41 -37.04 6.18
CA SER A 142 51.85 -38.39 6.20
C SER A 142 52.94 -39.42 6.51
N GLU A 143 52.79 -40.17 7.62
CA GLU A 143 53.57 -41.39 7.87
C GLU A 143 53.22 -42.50 6.88
#